data_AF-A0AA39SUD3-F1
#
_entry.id   AF-A0AA39SUD3-F1
#
_cell.length_a   1.000
_cell.length_b   1.000
_cell.length_c   1.000
_cell.angle_alpha   90.00
_cell.angle_beta   90.00
_cell.angle_gamma   90.00
#
_symmetry.space_group_name_H-M   'P 1'
#
loop_
_entity.id
_entity.type
_entity.pdbx_description
1 polymer ?
#
loop_
_entity_poly.entity_id
_entity_poly.type
_entity_poly.pdbx_seq_one_letter_code
_entity_poly.pdbx_strand_id
1 'polypeptide(L)'
;MSEIKKLSFPADSSLLSVIAAAKIADIPLLSVIAAAKLADIPLSMDTSGAAPTFIFSNGLKWREAYVLLRYIGRVGNLYGQNEYECGQIDEWLEYALAFLSGSEFETASNYVDMYLEKRTLLVGDCLSIADIAIWSALVGIRQTWESLRKYTSRDGSTQYVQYSDSLNEITATYVQSKRGLGKSSSRPCFEVDLPDAEIGKVRLRFAPEPSGYLHIGHSKAALLNQYFAQRYQGQLIVRFDDTNPAKESNEFVDNLLKDIETLGIKYEAVTYTSDYFPDLMEMAETLIRRGKAYVDDTPREQCREKEWLD
;
A
#
# COMPACT_ATOMS: atom_id res chain seq x y z
N MET A 1 12.70 40.30 -11.16
CA MET A 1 12.35 38.94 -10.72
C MET A 1 11.92 38.17 -11.95
N SER A 2 12.53 37.03 -12.24
CA SER A 2 12.18 36.23 -13.42
C SER A 2 10.78 35.64 -13.23
N GLU A 3 9.77 36.26 -13.87
CA GLU A 3 8.39 35.80 -13.86
C GLU A 3 8.27 34.41 -14.49
N ILE A 4 7.40 33.58 -13.89
CA ILE A 4 7.07 32.24 -14.37
C ILE A 4 6.27 32.41 -15.66
N LYS A 5 6.85 31.94 -16.77
CA LYS A 5 6.16 32.00 -18.07
C LYS A 5 5.28 30.78 -18.29
N LYS A 6 5.72 29.59 -17.86
CA LYS A 6 5.04 28.32 -18.13
C LYS A 6 5.55 27.17 -17.24
N LEU A 7 4.67 26.39 -16.60
CA LEU A 7 4.98 25.06 -16.06
C LEU A 7 4.42 23.98 -16.99
N SER A 8 5.29 23.16 -17.57
CA SER A 8 4.93 22.18 -18.60
C SER A 8 5.00 20.72 -18.13
N PHE A 9 4.02 19.92 -18.57
CA PHE A 9 3.86 18.50 -18.24
C PHE A 9 3.63 17.65 -19.51
N PRO A 10 4.01 16.36 -19.50
CA PRO A 10 3.68 15.41 -20.58
C PRO A 10 2.16 15.29 -20.77
N ALA A 11 1.66 15.34 -22.02
CA ALA A 11 0.23 15.18 -22.35
C ALA A 11 -0.22 13.71 -22.25
N ASP A 12 -1.41 13.41 -21.72
CA ASP A 12 -2.63 13.17 -22.53
C ASP A 12 -3.84 14.11 -22.27
N SER A 13 -3.75 15.37 -22.69
CA SER A 13 -4.91 16.26 -22.99
C SER A 13 -5.88 16.71 -21.87
N SER A 14 -5.65 16.48 -20.57
CA SER A 14 -6.48 17.07 -19.49
C SER A 14 -5.73 17.21 -18.15
N LEU A 15 -6.21 17.98 -17.16
CA LEU A 15 -5.63 17.96 -15.79
C LEU A 15 -5.54 16.51 -15.25
N LEU A 16 -6.53 15.69 -15.63
CA LEU A 16 -6.59 14.24 -15.38
C LEU A 16 -5.39 13.49 -15.98
N SER A 17 -4.81 13.96 -17.07
CA SER A 17 -3.69 13.31 -17.74
C SER A 17 -2.32 13.64 -17.17
N VAL A 18 -2.16 14.85 -16.63
CA VAL A 18 -0.96 15.24 -15.88
C VAL A 18 -0.90 14.47 -14.56
N ILE A 19 -2.05 14.36 -13.91
CA ILE A 19 -2.29 13.50 -12.77
C ILE A 19 -2.08 12.01 -13.15
N ALA A 20 -2.45 11.60 -14.38
CA ALA A 20 -2.12 10.28 -14.92
C ALA A 20 -0.63 10.12 -15.30
N ALA A 21 0.13 11.18 -15.56
CA ALA A 21 1.59 11.12 -15.73
C ALA A 21 2.28 11.03 -14.35
N ALA A 22 1.74 11.69 -13.33
CA ALA A 22 2.09 11.48 -11.92
C ALA A 22 1.78 10.05 -11.42
N LYS A 23 0.99 9.28 -12.16
CA LYS A 23 0.79 7.84 -11.95
C LYS A 23 2.08 7.03 -12.21
N ILE A 24 2.99 7.54 -13.05
CA ILE A 24 4.17 6.83 -13.58
C ILE A 24 5.47 7.32 -12.92
N ALA A 25 5.52 8.56 -12.42
CA ALA A 25 6.78 9.26 -12.09
C ALA A 25 7.00 9.59 -10.59
N ASP A 26 6.42 8.80 -9.67
CA ASP A 26 6.59 8.94 -8.20
C ASP A 26 6.00 10.20 -7.54
N ILE A 27 5.81 10.09 -6.22
CA ILE A 27 5.29 11.07 -5.24
C ILE A 27 5.62 12.55 -5.52
N PRO A 28 6.84 12.93 -5.97
CA PRO A 28 7.21 14.34 -6.15
C PRO A 28 6.39 15.10 -7.19
N LEU A 29 5.74 14.44 -8.14
CA LEU A 29 4.99 15.14 -9.20
C LEU A 29 3.63 15.63 -8.70
N LEU A 30 2.96 14.87 -7.84
CA LEU A 30 1.65 15.26 -7.30
C LEU A 30 1.77 16.46 -6.35
N SER A 31 2.84 16.51 -5.54
CA SER A 31 3.12 17.65 -4.66
C SER A 31 3.38 18.94 -5.43
N VAL A 32 4.09 18.88 -6.57
CA VAL A 32 4.33 20.04 -7.45
C VAL A 32 3.02 20.60 -8.00
N ILE A 33 2.11 19.73 -8.47
CA ILE A 33 0.81 20.15 -9.02
C ILE A 33 -0.04 20.79 -7.91
N ALA A 34 -0.08 20.19 -6.72
CA ALA A 34 -0.85 20.70 -5.61
C ALA A 34 -0.31 22.04 -5.11
N ALA A 35 1.00 22.16 -4.91
CA ALA A 35 1.63 23.40 -4.50
C ALA A 35 1.42 24.52 -5.53
N ALA A 36 1.50 24.22 -6.84
CA ALA A 36 1.27 25.21 -7.88
C ALA A 36 -0.19 25.69 -7.91
N LYS A 37 -1.16 24.80 -7.70
CA LYS A 37 -2.58 25.18 -7.61
C LYS A 37 -2.86 26.02 -6.36
N LEU A 38 -2.24 25.70 -5.23
CA LEU A 38 -2.38 26.46 -3.99
C LEU A 38 -1.68 27.83 -4.05
N ALA A 39 -0.63 27.95 -4.85
CA ALA A 39 0.10 29.20 -5.07
C ALA A 39 -0.43 30.03 -6.26
N ASP A 40 -1.58 29.65 -6.85
CA ASP A 40 -2.19 30.29 -8.02
C ASP A 40 -1.23 30.43 -9.24
N ILE A 41 -0.30 29.49 -9.41
CA ILE A 41 0.67 29.51 -10.52
C ILE A 41 0.05 28.84 -11.76
N PRO A 42 0.05 29.51 -12.93
CA PRO A 42 -0.54 28.97 -14.14
C PRO A 42 0.21 27.74 -14.68
N LEU A 43 -0.52 26.63 -14.83
CA LEU A 43 -0.06 25.36 -15.40
C LEU A 43 -0.34 25.33 -16.90
N SER A 44 0.59 24.90 -17.75
CA SER A 44 0.41 24.92 -19.21
C SER A 44 1.13 23.78 -19.93
N MET A 45 0.41 23.04 -20.76
CA MET A 45 0.82 21.77 -21.37
C MET A 45 1.88 21.94 -22.48
N ASP A 46 2.88 21.05 -22.56
CA ASP A 46 3.73 20.86 -23.75
C ASP A 46 3.89 19.37 -24.08
N THR A 47 3.84 19.02 -25.36
CA THR A 47 3.72 17.64 -25.86
C THR A 47 5.03 16.88 -26.05
N SER A 48 6.18 17.38 -25.56
CA SER A 48 7.50 16.91 -26.03
C SER A 48 8.41 16.21 -25.01
N GLY A 49 8.01 16.05 -23.74
CA GLY A 49 8.91 15.52 -22.70
C GLY A 49 8.27 14.56 -21.71
N ALA A 50 9.07 13.64 -21.17
CA ALA A 50 8.67 12.61 -20.19
C ALA A 50 8.67 13.08 -18.72
N ALA A 51 9.20 14.28 -18.43
CA ALA A 51 9.38 14.81 -17.07
C ALA A 51 8.86 16.26 -16.95
N PRO A 52 8.30 16.66 -15.78
CA PRO A 52 7.83 18.02 -15.54
C PRO A 52 8.97 19.02 -15.75
N THR A 53 8.73 20.10 -16.50
CA THR A 53 9.76 21.10 -16.77
C THR A 53 9.23 22.51 -16.52
N PHE A 54 9.88 23.26 -15.63
CA PHE A 54 9.67 24.71 -15.50
C PHE A 54 10.41 25.44 -16.62
N ILE A 55 9.73 26.36 -17.29
CA ILE A 55 10.33 27.23 -18.30
C ILE A 55 10.24 28.68 -17.80
N PHE A 56 11.41 29.28 -17.58
CA PHE A 56 11.52 30.66 -17.15
C PHE A 56 11.42 31.63 -18.33
N SER A 57 11.09 32.89 -18.05
CA SER A 57 11.04 33.98 -19.04
C SER A 57 12.36 34.19 -19.80
N ASN A 58 13.49 33.81 -19.19
CA ASN A 58 14.83 33.84 -19.78
C ASN A 58 15.21 32.58 -20.60
N GLY A 59 14.29 31.62 -20.76
CA GLY A 59 14.51 30.38 -21.51
C GLY A 59 15.20 29.25 -20.75
N LEU A 60 15.59 29.46 -19.47
CA LEU A 60 16.13 28.39 -18.63
C LEU A 60 15.06 27.34 -18.31
N LYS A 61 15.51 26.09 -18.15
CA LYS A 61 14.64 24.93 -17.90
C LYS A 61 15.10 24.15 -16.68
N TRP A 62 14.19 23.87 -15.75
CA TRP A 62 14.44 22.99 -14.60
C TRP A 62 13.56 21.75 -14.69
N ARG A 63 14.10 20.58 -14.35
CA ARG A 63 13.42 19.27 -14.53
C ARG A 63 13.17 18.48 -13.25
N GLU A 64 13.87 18.79 -12.16
CA GLU A 64 13.79 18.00 -10.92
C GLU A 64 12.63 18.43 -10.04
N ALA A 65 11.71 17.51 -9.74
CA ALA A 65 10.44 17.79 -9.06
C ALA A 65 10.60 18.50 -7.70
N TYR A 66 11.56 18.10 -6.85
CA TYR A 66 11.81 18.80 -5.58
C TYR A 66 12.37 20.20 -5.77
N VAL A 67 13.17 20.44 -6.82
CA VAL A 67 13.64 21.79 -7.17
C VAL A 67 12.45 22.65 -7.60
N LEU A 68 11.53 22.08 -8.40
CA LEU A 68 10.29 22.75 -8.78
C LEU A 68 9.43 23.06 -7.56
N LEU A 69 9.26 22.09 -6.65
CA LEU A 69 8.46 22.22 -5.44
C LEU A 69 9.00 23.29 -4.49
N ARG A 70 10.33 23.30 -4.23
CA ARG A 70 10.98 24.34 -3.42
C ARG A 70 10.82 25.73 -4.03
N TYR A 71 10.93 25.84 -5.35
CA TYR A 71 10.74 27.11 -6.03
C TYR A 71 9.30 27.61 -5.92
N ILE A 72 8.31 26.75 -6.18
CA ILE A 72 6.89 27.06 -5.98
C ILE A 72 6.64 27.45 -4.52
N GLY A 73 7.22 26.72 -3.57
CA GLY A 73 7.09 27.02 -2.15
C GLY A 73 7.56 28.43 -1.82
N ARG A 74 8.68 28.88 -2.38
CA ARG A 74 9.19 30.24 -2.15
C ARG A 74 8.34 31.31 -2.83
N VAL A 75 7.83 31.05 -4.03
CA VAL A 75 6.98 32.01 -4.76
C VAL A 75 5.59 32.12 -4.13
N GLY A 76 5.04 30.99 -3.69
CA GLY A 76 3.70 30.89 -3.08
C GLY A 76 3.66 31.11 -1.57
N ASN A 77 4.78 31.49 -0.94
CA ASN A 77 4.89 31.67 0.51
C ASN A 77 4.52 30.41 1.34
N LEU A 78 4.91 29.22 0.85
CA LEU A 78 4.72 27.90 1.46
C LEU A 78 6.07 27.28 1.94
N TYR A 79 7.14 28.08 2.01
CA TYR A 79 8.50 27.62 2.34
C TYR A 79 9.01 28.19 3.67
N GLY A 80 8.14 28.24 4.69
CA GLY A 80 8.49 28.73 6.03
C GLY A 80 8.72 30.25 6.09
N GLN A 81 8.72 30.80 7.31
CA GLN A 81 8.93 32.24 7.55
C GLN A 81 10.36 32.57 7.98
N ASN A 82 11.08 31.60 8.54
CA ASN A 82 12.45 31.76 9.02
C ASN A 82 13.36 30.63 8.50
N GLU A 83 14.68 30.81 8.59
CA GLU A 83 15.66 29.85 8.08
C GLU A 83 15.58 28.50 8.80
N TYR A 84 15.14 28.49 10.06
CA TYR A 84 14.94 27.27 10.84
C TYR A 84 13.81 26.41 10.28
N GLU A 85 12.64 27.00 10.03
CA GLU A 85 11.49 26.35 9.40
C GLU A 85 11.82 25.89 7.98
N CYS A 86 12.61 26.67 7.22
CA CYS A 86 13.08 26.25 5.91
C CYS A 86 13.88 24.94 6.00
N GLY A 87 14.77 24.83 7.00
CA GLY A 87 15.54 23.61 7.25
C GLY A 87 14.66 22.42 7.63
N GLN A 88 13.65 22.63 8.48
CA GLN A 88 12.68 21.59 8.84
C GLN A 88 11.86 21.13 7.64
N ILE A 89 11.47 22.06 6.75
CA ILE A 89 10.75 21.72 5.52
C ILE A 89 11.63 20.84 4.63
N ASP A 90 12.91 21.18 4.47
CA ASP A 90 13.83 20.38 3.67
C ASP A 90 14.02 18.96 4.24
N GLU A 91 14.12 18.82 5.56
CA GLU A 91 14.14 17.51 6.24
C GLU A 91 12.90 16.69 5.92
N TRP A 92 11.70 17.29 6.02
CA TRP A 92 10.44 16.60 5.69
C TRP A 92 10.29 16.24 4.22
N LEU A 93 10.85 17.04 3.31
CA LEU A 93 10.87 16.72 1.88
C LEU A 93 11.72 15.49 1.58
N GLU A 94 12.86 15.35 2.26
CA GLU A 94 13.70 14.15 2.18
C GLU A 94 13.00 12.96 2.84
N TYR A 95 12.38 13.17 4.00
CA TYR A 95 11.61 12.14 4.69
C TYR A 95 10.43 11.62 3.87
N ALA A 96 9.79 12.47 3.06
CA ALA A 96 8.70 12.07 2.18
C ALA A 96 9.10 10.94 1.20
N LEU A 97 10.40 10.78 0.90
CA LEU A 97 10.90 9.67 0.09
C LEU A 97 10.80 8.31 0.80
N ALA A 98 10.78 8.27 2.13
CA ALA A 98 10.62 7.02 2.88
C ALA A 98 9.28 6.33 2.56
N PHE A 99 8.26 7.11 2.19
CA PHE A 99 6.96 6.57 1.76
C PHE A 99 7.01 5.87 0.39
N LEU A 100 8.07 6.05 -0.41
CA LEU A 100 8.29 5.28 -1.64
C LEU A 100 8.75 3.84 -1.33
N SER A 101 9.35 3.61 -0.17
CA SER A 101 9.89 2.31 0.23
C SER A 101 8.83 1.51 0.99
N GLY A 102 8.35 0.41 0.38
CA GLY A 102 7.27 -0.40 0.95
C GLY A 102 7.59 -1.05 2.30
N SER A 103 8.87 -1.29 2.60
CA SER A 103 9.31 -1.85 3.89
C SER A 103 9.38 -0.81 5.01
N GLU A 104 9.57 0.46 4.66
CA GLU A 104 9.70 1.57 5.63
C GLU A 104 8.39 2.31 5.84
N PHE A 105 7.39 2.08 4.99
CA PHE A 105 6.10 2.75 5.02
C PHE A 105 5.43 2.70 6.40
N GLU A 106 5.30 1.52 7.02
CA GLU A 106 4.63 1.40 8.32
C GLU A 106 5.37 2.19 9.41
N THR A 107 6.70 2.13 9.41
CA THR A 107 7.54 2.89 10.33
C THR A 107 7.41 4.40 10.08
N ALA A 108 7.37 4.82 8.81
CA ALA A 108 7.26 6.22 8.42
C ALA A 108 5.87 6.80 8.74
N SER A 109 4.82 6.03 8.48
CA SER A 109 3.45 6.37 8.87
C SER A 109 3.32 6.51 10.38
N ASN A 110 3.85 5.56 11.16
CA ASN A 110 3.81 5.63 12.63
C ASN A 110 4.59 6.84 13.16
N TYR A 111 5.74 7.16 12.55
CA TYR A 111 6.52 8.34 12.94
C TYR A 111 5.77 9.64 12.67
N VAL A 112 5.18 9.80 11.48
CA VAL A 112 4.36 10.97 11.14
C VAL A 112 3.14 11.08 12.06
N ASP A 113 2.48 9.96 12.36
CA ASP A 113 1.32 9.93 13.25
C ASP A 113 1.70 10.38 14.67
N MET A 114 2.78 9.82 15.23
CA MET A 114 3.32 10.24 16.52
C MET A 114 3.78 11.71 16.53
N TYR A 115 4.33 12.20 15.43
CA TYR A 115 4.75 13.60 15.30
C TYR A 115 3.56 14.57 15.28
N LEU A 116 2.49 14.20 14.58
CA LEU A 116 1.26 14.97 14.47
C LEU A 116 0.32 14.78 15.67
N GLU A 117 0.55 13.80 16.55
CA GLU A 117 -0.26 13.62 17.77
C GLU A 117 -0.36 14.90 18.62
N LYS A 118 0.70 15.72 18.59
CA LYS A 118 0.80 16.98 19.35
C LYS A 118 0.78 18.23 18.46
N ARG A 119 0.58 18.08 17.15
CA ARG A 119 0.77 19.16 16.17
C ARG A 119 -0.27 19.10 15.05
N THR A 120 -0.74 20.26 14.63
CA THR A 120 -1.70 20.36 13.52
C THR A 120 -1.04 20.30 12.14
N LEU A 121 0.21 20.75 12.04
CA LEU A 121 1.02 20.84 10.83
C LEU A 121 2.45 20.36 11.10
N LEU A 122 3.18 20.01 10.04
CA LEU A 122 4.55 19.49 10.16
C LEU A 122 5.55 20.57 10.57
N VAL A 123 5.43 21.77 10.02
CA VAL A 123 6.35 22.87 10.28
C VAL A 123 5.58 24.16 10.58
N GLY A 124 5.82 24.71 11.77
CA GLY A 124 5.17 25.94 12.23
C GLY A 124 3.64 25.84 12.31
N ASP A 125 2.99 26.99 12.13
CA ASP A 125 1.53 27.13 12.21
C ASP A 125 0.87 27.36 10.84
N CYS A 126 1.61 27.26 9.74
CA CYS A 126 1.11 27.55 8.38
C CYS A 126 1.34 26.36 7.43
N LEU A 127 0.39 26.13 6.51
CA LEU A 127 0.53 25.08 5.51
C LEU A 127 1.81 25.27 4.70
N SER A 128 2.65 24.25 4.64
CA SER A 128 3.94 24.28 3.97
C SER A 128 4.03 23.23 2.86
N ILE A 129 5.07 23.33 2.02
CA ILE A 129 5.34 22.27 1.03
C ILE A 129 5.70 20.93 1.67
N ALA A 130 6.12 20.90 2.94
CA ALA A 130 6.33 19.66 3.68
C ALA A 130 5.00 18.91 3.87
N ASP A 131 3.95 19.62 4.29
CA ASP A 131 2.61 19.05 4.45
C ASP A 131 2.07 18.54 3.11
N ILE A 132 2.28 19.30 2.04
CA ILE A 132 1.88 18.92 0.68
C ILE A 132 2.66 17.69 0.20
N ALA A 133 3.96 17.59 0.51
CA ALA A 133 4.79 16.45 0.12
C ALA A 133 4.33 15.16 0.83
N ILE A 134 4.13 15.20 2.16
CA ILE A 134 3.65 14.04 2.93
C ILE A 134 2.21 13.68 2.53
N TRP A 135 1.33 14.66 2.34
CA TRP A 135 0.00 14.44 1.78
C TRP A 135 0.04 13.71 0.44
N SER A 136 0.88 14.18 -0.49
CA SER A 136 0.99 13.59 -1.83
C SER A 136 1.51 12.15 -1.77
N ALA A 137 2.40 11.87 -0.81
CA ALA A 137 2.95 10.54 -0.56
C ALA A 137 1.85 9.56 -0.16
N LEU A 138 1.00 9.98 0.78
CA LEU A 138 -0.08 9.17 1.32
C LEU A 138 -1.20 8.94 0.29
N VAL A 139 -1.60 9.98 -0.44
CA VAL A 139 -2.60 9.89 -1.51
C VAL A 139 -2.15 8.95 -2.62
N GLY A 140 -0.86 8.94 -2.95
CA GLY A 140 -0.28 8.01 -3.92
C GLY A 140 -0.47 6.53 -3.56
N ILE A 141 -0.58 6.19 -2.28
CA ILE A 141 -0.53 4.82 -1.75
C ILE A 141 -1.93 4.24 -1.45
N ARG A 142 -3.02 4.99 -1.69
CA ARG A 142 -4.43 4.60 -1.41
C ARG A 142 -4.77 4.46 0.07
N GLN A 143 -3.94 4.94 1.00
CA GLN A 143 -4.49 5.29 2.30
C GLN A 143 -5.24 6.62 2.16
N THR A 144 -6.51 6.60 2.50
CA THR A 144 -7.35 7.79 2.49
C THR A 144 -6.74 8.80 3.46
N TRP A 145 -6.40 9.99 2.98
CA TRP A 145 -6.07 11.15 3.82
C TRP A 145 -7.10 11.37 4.95
N GLU A 146 -8.33 10.89 4.74
CA GLU A 146 -9.43 10.85 5.70
C GLU A 146 -9.12 10.02 6.97
N SER A 147 -8.26 9.01 6.90
CA SER A 147 -7.82 8.23 8.07
C SER A 147 -6.90 9.05 8.98
N LEU A 148 -6.07 9.93 8.40
CA LEU A 148 -5.24 10.89 9.16
C LEU A 148 -6.05 12.12 9.61
N ARG A 149 -7.11 12.50 8.89
CA ARG A 149 -8.08 13.54 9.31
C ARG A 149 -8.73 13.26 10.66
N LYS A 150 -8.89 11.98 11.05
CA LYS A 150 -9.45 11.62 12.36
C LYS A 150 -8.63 12.18 13.53
N TYR A 151 -7.35 12.46 13.32
CA TYR A 151 -6.44 12.99 14.33
C TYR A 151 -6.25 14.52 14.22
N THR A 152 -6.23 15.09 13.00
CA THR A 152 -6.05 16.54 12.80
C THR A 152 -7.29 17.38 13.10
N SER A 153 -8.47 16.76 13.20
CA SER A 153 -9.75 17.43 13.49
C SER A 153 -10.00 17.76 14.97
N ARG A 154 -9.05 17.48 15.89
CA ARG A 154 -9.34 17.59 17.32
C ARG A 154 -9.33 19.03 17.85
N ASP A 155 -8.64 19.94 17.17
CA ASP A 155 -8.70 21.38 17.44
C ASP A 155 -8.96 22.12 16.14
N GLY A 156 -10.04 22.91 16.11
CA GLY A 156 -10.54 23.61 14.92
C GLY A 156 -9.63 24.76 14.46
N SER A 157 -8.40 24.45 14.04
CA SER A 157 -7.51 25.43 13.41
C SER A 157 -8.02 25.77 12.00
N THR A 158 -8.45 27.03 11.85
CA THR A 158 -9.14 27.58 10.67
C THR A 158 -8.32 27.58 9.39
N GLN A 159 -7.00 27.45 9.45
CA GLN A 159 -6.11 27.55 8.29
C GLN A 159 -6.10 26.29 7.42
N TYR A 160 -6.26 25.09 7.97
CA TYR A 160 -6.29 23.86 7.16
C TYR A 160 -7.60 23.73 6.37
N VAL A 161 -8.71 24.21 6.94
CA VAL A 161 -10.03 24.22 6.29
C VAL A 161 -9.99 24.99 4.96
N GLN A 162 -9.27 26.10 4.92
CA GLN A 162 -9.18 26.98 3.74
C GLN A 162 -8.65 26.27 2.48
N TYR A 163 -7.71 25.34 2.63
CA TYR A 163 -7.08 24.64 1.50
C TYR A 163 -7.64 23.23 1.26
N SER A 164 -8.52 22.78 2.16
CA SER A 164 -9.05 21.43 2.15
C SER A 164 -9.89 21.13 0.91
N ASP A 165 -10.67 22.09 0.41
CA ASP A 165 -11.50 21.92 -0.78
C ASP A 165 -10.65 21.75 -2.04
N SER A 166 -9.61 22.60 -2.21
CA SER A 166 -8.67 22.51 -3.32
C SER A 166 -7.91 21.18 -3.34
N LEU A 167 -7.47 20.68 -2.19
CA LEU A 167 -6.79 19.38 -2.08
C LEU A 167 -7.75 18.19 -2.31
N ASN A 168 -9.00 18.28 -1.86
CA ASN A 168 -10.01 17.25 -2.12
C ASN A 168 -10.34 17.16 -3.61
N GLU A 169 -10.43 18.30 -4.30
CA GLU A 169 -10.66 18.34 -5.76
C GLU A 169 -9.51 17.66 -6.53
N ILE A 170 -8.25 17.94 -6.16
CA ILE A 170 -7.06 17.30 -6.76
C ILE A 170 -7.07 15.79 -6.46
N THR A 171 -7.40 15.40 -5.23
CA THR A 171 -7.50 14.00 -4.83
C THR A 171 -8.58 13.26 -5.63
N ALA A 172 -9.77 13.84 -5.77
CA ALA A 172 -10.87 13.27 -6.54
C ALA A 172 -10.46 13.06 -8.01
N THR A 173 -9.79 14.05 -8.59
CA THR A 173 -9.25 14.00 -9.96
C THR A 173 -8.17 12.91 -10.10
N TYR A 174 -7.30 12.76 -9.10
CA TYR A 174 -6.27 11.71 -9.04
C TYR A 174 -6.84 10.29 -8.87
N VAL A 175 -7.85 10.13 -8.02
CA VAL A 175 -8.51 8.83 -7.83
C VAL A 175 -9.32 8.45 -9.08
N GLN A 176 -9.98 9.41 -9.73
CA GLN A 176 -10.74 9.19 -10.95
C GLN A 176 -9.82 8.81 -12.13
N SER A 177 -8.68 9.49 -12.30
CA SER A 177 -7.70 9.11 -13.33
C SER A 177 -7.08 7.73 -13.06
N LYS A 178 -6.91 7.33 -11.79
CA LYS A 178 -6.48 5.98 -11.41
C LYS A 178 -7.54 4.90 -11.73
N ARG A 179 -8.83 5.26 -11.72
CA ARG A 179 -9.95 4.35 -12.06
C ARG A 179 -10.25 4.29 -13.56
N GLY A 180 -9.99 5.37 -14.31
CA GLY A 180 -10.34 5.51 -15.74
C GLY A 180 -9.39 4.84 -16.74
N LEU A 181 -8.14 4.53 -16.35
CA LEU A 181 -7.23 3.73 -17.19
C LEU A 181 -7.21 2.28 -16.71
N GLY A 182 -8.02 1.45 -17.35
CA GLY A 182 -7.85 0.01 -17.31
C GLY A 182 -6.49 -0.42 -17.88
N LYS A 183 -5.86 -1.35 -17.17
CA LYS A 183 -4.67 -2.17 -17.48
C LYS A 183 -3.25 -1.53 -17.39
N SER A 184 -2.45 -2.30 -16.62
CA SER A 184 -0.99 -2.40 -16.51
C SER A 184 -0.14 -1.13 -16.43
N SER A 185 0.30 -0.79 -15.22
CA SER A 185 1.61 -0.20 -14.98
C SER A 185 2.09 -0.62 -13.60
N SER A 186 3.05 -1.53 -13.59
CA SER A 186 3.77 -2.08 -12.45
C SER A 186 4.43 -0.97 -11.62
N ARG A 187 4.01 -0.82 -10.36
CA ARG A 187 4.93 -0.33 -9.31
C ARG A 187 5.87 -1.50 -8.99
N PRO A 188 7.14 -1.29 -8.63
CA PRO A 188 7.93 -2.33 -7.97
C PRO A 188 7.44 -2.45 -6.52
N CYS A 189 6.18 -2.84 -6.35
CA CYS A 189 5.85 -3.69 -5.23
C CYS A 189 6.62 -4.99 -5.51
N PHE A 190 7.16 -5.65 -4.49
CA PHE A 190 7.54 -7.05 -4.63
C PHE A 190 6.26 -7.86 -4.92
N GLU A 191 5.71 -7.74 -6.13
CA GLU A 191 4.66 -8.60 -6.65
C GLU A 191 5.35 -9.92 -6.94
N VAL A 192 5.36 -10.77 -5.92
CA VAL A 192 5.67 -12.18 -6.09
C VAL A 192 4.52 -12.77 -6.89
N ASP A 193 4.66 -12.82 -8.21
CA ASP A 193 3.75 -13.57 -9.05
C ASP A 193 3.93 -15.07 -8.78
N LEU A 194 2.84 -15.82 -8.93
CA LEU A 194 2.90 -17.26 -8.84
C LEU A 194 3.57 -17.80 -10.12
N PRO A 195 4.64 -18.61 -10.02
CA PRO A 195 5.27 -19.21 -11.20
C PRO A 195 4.26 -20.12 -11.92
N ASP A 196 4.20 -20.02 -13.25
CA ASP A 196 3.32 -20.81 -14.13
C ASP A 196 1.81 -20.69 -13.85
N ALA A 197 1.38 -19.61 -13.19
CA ALA A 197 -0.04 -19.40 -12.88
C ALA A 197 -0.86 -19.00 -14.10
N GLU A 198 -1.78 -19.88 -14.51
CA GLU A 198 -2.77 -19.60 -15.53
C GLU A 198 -4.05 -18.97 -14.93
N ILE A 199 -4.56 -17.93 -15.60
CA ILE A 199 -5.81 -17.26 -15.21
C ILE A 199 -6.95 -18.28 -15.26
N GLY A 200 -7.73 -18.36 -14.18
CA GLY A 200 -8.86 -19.28 -14.03
C GLY A 200 -8.49 -20.67 -13.48
N LYS A 201 -7.20 -21.03 -13.42
CA LYS A 201 -6.76 -22.36 -12.93
C LYS A 201 -6.14 -22.34 -11.55
N VAL A 202 -5.82 -21.17 -11.01
CA VAL A 202 -5.20 -21.04 -9.69
C VAL A 202 -6.18 -21.53 -8.61
N ARG A 203 -5.72 -22.45 -7.76
CA ARG A 203 -6.46 -22.94 -6.59
C ARG A 203 -5.65 -22.71 -5.33
N LEU A 204 -6.20 -21.92 -4.42
CA LEU A 204 -5.58 -21.54 -3.17
C LEU A 204 -6.41 -22.07 -2.00
N ARG A 205 -5.73 -22.28 -0.87
CA ARG A 205 -6.39 -22.76 0.35
C ARG A 205 -5.93 -21.93 1.53
N PHE A 206 -6.88 -21.56 2.38
CA PHE A 206 -6.59 -21.13 3.74
C PHE A 206 -6.85 -22.33 4.64
N ALA A 207 -5.79 -22.85 5.30
CA ALA A 207 -5.85 -24.08 6.08
C ALA A 207 -5.59 -23.83 7.58
N PRO A 208 -6.57 -23.28 8.32
CA PRO A 208 -6.46 -23.05 9.75
C PRO A 208 -6.67 -24.36 10.53
N GLU A 209 -5.88 -24.55 11.59
CA GLU A 209 -6.14 -25.59 12.59
C GLU A 209 -7.26 -25.11 13.53
N PRO A 210 -8.32 -25.90 13.79
CA PRO A 210 -9.42 -25.51 14.67
C PRO A 210 -9.08 -25.71 16.17
N SER A 211 -7.87 -25.31 16.57
CA SER A 211 -7.36 -25.47 17.94
C SER A 211 -7.28 -24.14 18.71
N GLY A 212 -7.63 -23.01 18.08
CA GLY A 212 -7.60 -21.69 18.69
C GLY A 212 -8.24 -20.60 17.84
N TYR A 213 -8.22 -19.37 18.35
CA TYR A 213 -8.82 -18.20 17.70
C TYR A 213 -7.93 -17.62 16.58
N LEU A 214 -8.58 -16.98 15.60
CA LEU A 214 -7.89 -16.30 14.53
C LEU A 214 -7.11 -15.09 15.09
N HIS A 215 -5.87 -14.90 14.64
CA HIS A 215 -5.02 -13.79 15.03
C HIS A 215 -4.44 -13.10 13.79
N ILE A 216 -3.76 -11.97 13.95
CA ILE A 216 -3.29 -11.15 12.83
C ILE A 216 -2.45 -11.92 11.79
N GLY A 217 -1.63 -12.88 12.24
CA GLY A 217 -0.88 -13.77 11.34
C GLY A 217 -1.77 -14.60 10.40
N HIS A 218 -2.87 -15.14 10.90
CA HIS A 218 -3.88 -15.85 10.10
C HIS A 218 -4.56 -14.91 9.11
N SER A 219 -4.89 -13.68 9.54
CA SER A 219 -5.49 -12.67 8.67
C SER A 219 -4.58 -12.36 7.47
N LYS A 220 -3.27 -12.23 7.70
CA LYS A 220 -2.29 -12.01 6.62
C LYS A 220 -2.31 -13.14 5.60
N ALA A 221 -2.27 -14.40 6.05
CA ALA A 221 -2.29 -15.55 5.16
C ALA A 221 -3.60 -15.64 4.36
N ALA A 222 -4.73 -15.39 5.01
CA ALA A 222 -6.04 -15.47 4.38
C ALA A 222 -6.26 -14.35 3.34
N LEU A 223 -5.87 -13.11 3.66
CA LEU A 223 -5.93 -11.97 2.73
C LEU A 223 -4.98 -12.15 1.55
N LEU A 224 -3.78 -12.71 1.76
CA LEU A 224 -2.83 -13.00 0.68
C LEU A 224 -3.40 -14.05 -0.30
N ASN A 225 -3.99 -15.12 0.24
CA ASN A 225 -4.65 -16.12 -0.60
C ASN A 225 -5.84 -15.52 -1.38
N GLN A 226 -6.64 -14.66 -0.76
CA GLN A 226 -7.72 -13.96 -1.44
C GLN A 226 -7.21 -13.04 -2.55
N TYR A 227 -6.11 -12.31 -2.29
CA TYR A 227 -5.47 -11.43 -3.28
C TYR A 227 -5.08 -12.21 -4.54
N PHE A 228 -4.41 -13.35 -4.39
CA PHE A 228 -4.02 -14.17 -5.54
C PHE A 228 -5.21 -14.83 -6.24
N ALA A 229 -6.23 -15.28 -5.49
CA ALA A 229 -7.46 -15.81 -6.09
C ALA A 229 -8.14 -14.75 -6.96
N GLN A 230 -8.23 -13.50 -6.50
CA GLN A 230 -8.80 -12.41 -7.29
C GLN A 230 -7.93 -12.03 -8.49
N ARG A 231 -6.60 -11.93 -8.31
CA ARG A 231 -5.65 -11.56 -9.37
C ARG A 231 -5.69 -12.55 -10.53
N TYR A 232 -5.70 -13.84 -10.24
CA TYR A 232 -5.68 -14.89 -11.24
C TYR A 232 -7.08 -15.44 -11.58
N GLN A 233 -8.16 -14.81 -11.13
CA GLN A 233 -9.53 -15.33 -11.28
C GLN A 233 -9.66 -16.80 -10.85
N GLY A 234 -8.90 -17.17 -9.82
CA GLY A 234 -8.82 -18.51 -9.26
C GLY A 234 -9.83 -18.74 -8.14
N GLN A 235 -9.69 -19.89 -7.50
CA GLN A 235 -10.57 -20.37 -6.44
C GLN A 235 -9.85 -20.31 -5.09
N LEU A 236 -10.57 -19.90 -4.05
CA LEU A 236 -10.11 -19.96 -2.66
C LEU A 236 -11.02 -20.90 -1.89
N ILE A 237 -10.45 -21.93 -1.27
CA ILE A 237 -11.15 -22.81 -0.34
C ILE A 237 -10.66 -22.57 1.08
N VAL A 238 -11.56 -22.72 2.05
CA VAL A 238 -11.21 -22.82 3.47
C VAL A 238 -11.17 -24.30 3.81
N ARG A 239 -10.04 -24.78 4.35
CA ARG A 239 -9.91 -26.17 4.75
C ARG A 239 -9.51 -26.27 6.21
N PHE A 240 -10.40 -26.75 7.05
CA PHE A 240 -10.05 -27.01 8.44
C PHE A 240 -9.12 -28.21 8.51
N ASP A 241 -7.94 -28.03 9.11
CA ASP A 241 -6.99 -29.11 9.28
C ASP A 241 -7.27 -29.86 10.59
N ASP A 242 -8.29 -30.72 10.53
CA ASP A 242 -8.92 -31.39 11.67
C ASP A 242 -8.35 -32.81 11.90
N THR A 243 -7.02 -32.90 12.03
CA THR A 243 -6.31 -34.17 12.19
C THR A 243 -6.01 -34.55 13.64
N ASN A 244 -6.26 -33.65 14.59
CA ASN A 244 -5.97 -33.81 16.00
C ASN A 244 -7.24 -33.78 16.87
N PRO A 245 -7.88 -34.96 17.08
CA PRO A 245 -9.17 -35.03 17.77
C PRO A 245 -9.14 -34.55 19.23
N ALA A 246 -7.97 -34.40 19.84
CA ALA A 246 -7.83 -33.96 21.23
C ALA A 246 -7.84 -32.43 21.42
N LYS A 247 -7.61 -31.66 20.36
CA LYS A 247 -7.45 -30.18 20.45
C LYS A 247 -8.53 -29.40 19.71
N GLU A 248 -9.45 -30.09 19.06
CA GLU A 248 -10.39 -29.49 18.14
C GLU A 248 -11.77 -29.34 18.79
N SER A 249 -12.42 -28.21 18.53
CA SER A 249 -13.78 -27.93 19.00
C SER A 249 -14.59 -27.28 17.88
N ASN A 250 -15.86 -27.68 17.76
CA ASN A 250 -16.82 -27.04 16.85
C ASN A 250 -16.96 -25.54 17.12
N GLU A 251 -16.77 -25.12 18.38
CA GLU A 251 -16.77 -23.69 18.74
C GLU A 251 -15.66 -22.92 18.03
N PHE A 252 -14.47 -23.51 17.85
CA PHE A 252 -13.38 -22.84 17.14
C PHE A 252 -13.65 -22.76 15.64
N VAL A 253 -14.26 -23.79 15.06
CA VAL A 253 -14.69 -23.79 13.65
C VAL A 253 -15.69 -22.65 13.39
N ASP A 254 -16.73 -22.55 14.21
CA ASP A 254 -17.79 -21.55 14.06
C ASP A 254 -17.25 -20.11 14.22
N ASN A 255 -16.43 -19.89 15.25
CA ASN A 255 -15.81 -18.57 15.47
C ASN A 255 -14.87 -18.20 14.33
N LEU A 256 -14.10 -19.17 13.81
CA LEU A 256 -13.16 -18.89 12.74
C LEU A 256 -13.86 -18.59 11.41
N LEU A 257 -14.98 -19.26 11.10
CA LEU A 257 -15.82 -18.90 9.96
C LEU A 257 -16.37 -17.48 10.07
N LYS A 258 -16.81 -17.09 11.27
CA LYS A 258 -17.30 -15.74 11.56
C LYS A 258 -16.21 -14.68 11.42
N ASP A 259 -14.98 -14.98 11.86
CA ASP A 259 -13.83 -14.08 11.70
C ASP A 259 -13.45 -13.93 10.22
N ILE A 260 -13.45 -15.02 9.44
CA ILE A 260 -13.22 -14.99 7.98
C ILE A 260 -14.27 -14.11 7.28
N GLU A 261 -15.54 -14.25 7.67
CA GLU A 261 -16.63 -13.43 7.12
C GLU A 261 -16.46 -11.95 7.49
N THR A 262 -16.08 -11.67 8.75
CA THR A 262 -15.81 -10.31 9.24
C THR A 262 -14.66 -9.64 8.49
N LEU A 263 -13.65 -10.41 8.10
CA LEU A 263 -12.53 -9.96 7.26
C LEU A 263 -12.93 -9.74 5.79
N GLY A 264 -14.16 -10.09 5.38
CA GLY A 264 -14.64 -9.95 4.01
C GLY A 264 -14.01 -10.95 3.04
N ILE A 265 -13.49 -12.06 3.55
CA ILE A 265 -12.82 -13.07 2.75
C ILE A 265 -13.88 -13.94 2.06
N LYS A 266 -13.87 -13.91 0.73
CA LYS A 266 -14.75 -14.73 -0.10
C LYS A 266 -14.07 -16.05 -0.42
N TYR A 267 -14.70 -17.14 -0.03
CA TYR A 267 -14.28 -18.50 -0.34
C TYR A 267 -15.40 -19.24 -1.09
N GLU A 268 -15.04 -20.28 -1.82
CA GLU A 268 -15.96 -21.09 -2.63
C GLU A 268 -16.55 -22.26 -1.86
N ALA A 269 -15.72 -22.92 -1.05
CA ALA A 269 -16.12 -24.08 -0.27
C ALA A 269 -15.35 -24.13 1.06
N VAL A 270 -16.01 -24.70 2.05
CA VAL A 270 -15.41 -25.16 3.31
C VAL A 270 -15.23 -26.67 3.20
N THR A 271 -14.04 -27.15 3.54
CA THR A 271 -13.69 -28.58 3.52
C THR A 271 -12.99 -28.98 4.81
N TYR A 272 -13.00 -30.26 5.14
CA TYR A 272 -12.34 -30.81 6.32
C TYR A 272 -11.29 -31.83 5.87
N THR A 273 -10.13 -31.88 6.52
CA THR A 273 -9.11 -32.90 6.22
C THR A 273 -9.61 -34.30 6.58
N SER A 274 -10.42 -34.43 7.64
CA SER A 274 -10.99 -35.71 8.08
C SER A 274 -11.86 -36.41 7.03
N ASP A 275 -12.55 -35.65 6.17
CA ASP A 275 -13.33 -36.19 5.04
C ASP A 275 -12.45 -37.00 4.07
N TYR A 276 -11.14 -36.72 4.01
CA TYR A 276 -10.18 -37.38 3.14
C TYR A 276 -9.40 -38.52 3.83
N PHE A 277 -9.70 -38.87 5.08
CA PHE A 277 -9.01 -39.98 5.76
C PHE A 277 -9.03 -41.31 5.00
N PRO A 278 -10.14 -41.73 4.36
CA PRO A 278 -10.14 -42.95 3.54
C PRO A 278 -9.08 -42.92 2.43
N ASP A 279 -8.99 -41.81 1.69
CA ASP A 279 -8.02 -41.63 0.61
C ASP A 279 -6.59 -41.59 1.15
N LEU A 280 -6.36 -40.89 2.27
CA LEU A 280 -5.05 -40.81 2.93
C LEU A 280 -4.55 -42.18 3.39
N MET A 281 -5.45 -43.02 3.91
CA MET A 281 -5.13 -44.40 4.30
C MET A 281 -4.76 -45.27 3.10
N GLU A 282 -5.51 -45.18 1.99
CA GLU A 282 -5.18 -45.91 0.76
C GLU A 282 -3.82 -45.50 0.19
N MET A 283 -3.51 -44.20 0.23
CA MET A 283 -2.20 -43.68 -0.18
C MET A 283 -1.08 -44.22 0.74
N ALA A 284 -1.30 -44.24 2.05
CA ALA A 284 -0.34 -44.80 3.01
C ALA A 284 -0.06 -46.29 2.74
N GLU A 285 -1.11 -47.10 2.54
CA GLU A 285 -0.95 -48.51 2.17
C GLU A 285 -0.17 -48.68 0.85
N THR A 286 -0.46 -47.82 -0.13
CA THR A 286 0.23 -47.85 -1.43
C THR A 286 1.72 -47.51 -1.28
N LEU A 287 2.07 -46.57 -0.40
CA LEU A 287 3.47 -46.25 -0.10
C LEU A 287 4.19 -47.41 0.57
N ILE A 288 3.53 -48.10 1.51
CA ILE A 288 4.07 -49.31 2.15
C ILE A 288 4.29 -50.41 1.12
N ARG A 289 3.30 -50.70 0.26
CA ARG A 289 3.41 -51.71 -0.80
C ARG A 289 4.54 -51.40 -1.80
N ARG A 290 4.83 -50.11 -2.04
CA ARG A 290 5.93 -49.65 -2.92
C ARG A 290 7.29 -49.60 -2.21
N GLY A 291 7.37 -49.99 -0.94
CA GLY A 291 8.59 -49.94 -0.13
C GLY A 291 9.08 -48.52 0.17
N LYS A 292 8.19 -47.52 0.10
CA LYS A 292 8.50 -46.10 0.37
C LYS A 292 8.09 -45.64 1.77
N ALA A 293 7.41 -46.49 2.52
CA ALA A 293 7.03 -46.28 3.91
C ALA A 293 7.17 -47.59 4.68
N TYR A 294 7.44 -47.49 5.97
CA TYR A 294 7.53 -48.63 6.90
C TYR A 294 6.89 -48.24 8.23
N VAL A 295 6.57 -49.23 9.06
CA VAL A 295 6.09 -49.00 10.42
C VAL A 295 7.30 -49.02 11.35
N ASP A 296 7.53 -47.91 12.05
CA ASP A 296 8.58 -47.81 13.07
C ASP A 296 8.01 -48.14 14.44
N ASP A 297 8.55 -49.18 15.08
CA ASP A 297 8.23 -49.63 16.42
C ASP A 297 9.22 -49.13 17.48
N THR A 298 10.19 -48.30 17.09
CA THR A 298 11.17 -47.70 18.00
C THR A 298 10.49 -46.76 19.01
N PRO A 299 10.83 -46.86 20.32
CA PRO A 299 10.32 -45.93 21.32
C PRO A 299 10.67 -44.46 20.99
N ARG A 300 9.72 -43.54 21.20
CA ARG A 300 9.87 -42.10 20.86
C ARG A 300 11.17 -41.46 21.37
N GLU A 301 11.65 -41.85 22.55
CA GLU A 301 12.89 -41.33 23.14
C GLU A 301 14.13 -41.71 22.31
N GLN A 302 14.15 -42.92 21.75
CA GLN A 302 15.26 -43.41 20.92
C GLN A 302 15.20 -42.88 19.48
N CYS A 303 14.02 -42.62 18.93
CA CYS A 303 13.88 -41.94 17.63
C CYS A 303 14.51 -40.54 17.68
N ARG A 304 14.25 -39.79 18.75
CA ARG A 304 14.81 -38.44 18.95
C ARG A 304 16.31 -38.42 19.12
N GLU A 305 16.93 -39.46 19.65
CA GLU A 305 18.39 -39.50 19.81
C GLU A 305 19.09 -39.79 18.48
N LYS A 306 18.47 -40.59 17.60
CA LYS A 306 19.00 -40.95 16.29
C LYS A 306 18.88 -39.84 15.23
N GLU A 307 17.81 -39.03 15.28
CA GLU A 307 17.58 -37.92 14.31
C GLU A 307 18.64 -36.80 14.36
N TRP A 308 19.45 -36.70 15.42
CA TRP A 308 20.49 -35.67 15.57
C TRP A 308 21.89 -36.14 15.17
N LEU A 309 22.02 -37.40 14.74
CA LEU A 309 23.30 -38.03 14.42
C LEU A 309 23.53 -38.22 12.90
N ASP A 310 22.55 -37.86 12.07
CA ASP A 310 22.65 -37.79 10.59
C ASP A 310 22.61 -36.33 10.11
#